data_AF-A0A3D3R7M0-F1
#
_entry.id   AF-A0A3D3R7M0-F1
#
_cell.length_a   1.000
_cell.length_b   1.000
_cell.length_c   1.000
_cell.angle_alpha   90.00
_cell.angle_beta   90.00
_cell.angle_gamma   90.00
#
_symmetry.space_group_name_H-M   'P 1'
#
loop_
_entity.id
_entity.type
_entity.pdbx_description
1 polymer ?
#
loop_
_entity_poly.entity_id
_entity_poly.type
_entity_poly.pdbx_seq_one_letter_code
_entity_poly.pdbx_strand_id
1 'polypeptide(L)'
;IIITSPKTEHHPDGGTRVIPLFPELKPELEKAFELSPEGAVYVVDERFRKAANGENGWLNANLRTTFQKIIKKAGLVPWPRPFQNLRASRETELVERFPIQTVTSWLGNSPRIAMKHYLQTTETHFEDALKVDPETTHYATQSASAMRRNRSQVEMDKCKNPEKNSVSRGSSALKVAGTGFE
;
A
#
# COMPACT_ATOMS: atom_id res chain seq x y z
N ILE A 1 2.27 11.30 7.07
CA ILE A 1 3.03 12.46 6.55
C ILE A 1 2.43 12.87 5.22
N ILE A 2 2.22 14.16 4.98
CA ILE A 2 1.73 14.68 3.69
C ILE A 2 2.95 15.10 2.87
N ILE A 3 3.06 14.60 1.64
CA ILE A 3 4.11 14.99 0.70
C ILE A 3 3.45 15.63 -0.52
N THR A 4 3.84 16.87 -0.81
CA THR A 4 3.44 17.59 -2.02
C THR A 4 4.48 17.36 -3.12
N SER A 5 4.02 17.11 -4.33
CA SER A 5 4.84 16.95 -5.53
C SER A 5 4.41 17.98 -6.56
N PRO A 6 5.09 19.14 -6.62
CA PRO A 6 4.74 20.23 -7.54
C PRO A 6 4.70 19.77 -9.01
N LYS A 7 5.58 18.85 -9.38
CA LYS A 7 5.66 18.30 -10.74
C LYS A 7 4.38 17.58 -11.17
N THR A 8 3.60 17.09 -10.22
CA THR A 8 2.38 16.33 -10.46
C THR A 8 1.13 17.08 -10.00
N GLU A 9 1.23 18.39 -9.74
CA GLU A 9 0.11 19.21 -9.25
C GLU A 9 -1.08 19.21 -10.21
N HIS A 10 -0.84 19.10 -11.51
CA HIS A 10 -1.89 19.03 -12.53
C HIS A 10 -2.64 17.68 -12.58
N HIS A 11 -2.21 16.67 -11.81
CA HIS A 11 -2.93 15.40 -11.73
C HIS A 11 -4.16 15.52 -10.81
N PRO A 12 -5.14 14.60 -10.92
CA PRO A 12 -6.41 14.68 -10.19
C PRO A 12 -6.29 14.75 -8.66
N ASP A 13 -5.17 14.27 -8.11
CA ASP A 13 -4.82 14.25 -6.69
C ASP A 13 -4.06 15.51 -6.23
N GLY A 14 -3.89 16.51 -7.10
CA GLY A 14 -3.15 17.74 -6.81
C GLY A 14 -1.67 17.47 -6.53
N GLY A 15 -1.13 16.34 -6.97
CA GLY A 15 0.25 15.93 -6.70
C GLY A 15 0.55 15.71 -5.22
N THR A 16 -0.48 15.54 -4.37
CA THR A 16 -0.30 15.33 -2.94
C THR A 16 -0.49 13.87 -2.60
N ARG A 17 0.35 13.33 -1.72
CA ARG A 17 0.22 11.95 -1.23
C ARG A 17 0.46 11.85 0.26
N VAL A 18 -0.31 10.96 0.89
CA VAL A 18 -0.13 10.61 2.30
C VAL A 18 0.72 9.35 2.37
N ILE A 19 1.83 9.43 3.10
CA ILE A 19 2.72 8.29 3.32
C ILE A 19 2.86 7.99 4.81
N PRO A 20 3.02 6.71 5.20
CA PRO A 20 3.40 6.37 6.56
C PRO A 20 4.80 6.90 6.87
N LEU A 21 5.02 7.33 8.10
CA LEU A 21 6.39 7.44 8.62
C LEU A 21 6.81 6.04 9.02
N PHE A 22 7.72 5.46 8.25
CA PHE A 22 8.28 4.15 8.58
C PHE A 22 9.07 4.23 9.89
N PRO A 23 8.79 3.38 10.90
CA PRO A 23 9.43 3.46 12.22
C PRO A 23 10.96 3.45 12.17
N GLU A 24 11.55 2.71 11.23
CA GLU A 24 12.99 2.64 11.01
C GLU A 24 13.63 3.98 10.61
N LEU A 25 12.86 4.93 10.07
CA LEU A 25 13.37 6.25 9.70
C LEU A 25 13.36 7.23 10.87
N LYS A 26 12.53 6.97 11.88
CA LYS A 26 12.34 7.91 13.00
C LYS A 26 13.65 8.25 13.73
N PRO A 27 14.50 7.27 14.12
CA PRO A 27 15.75 7.59 14.82
C PRO A 27 16.71 8.46 14.00
N GLU A 28 16.81 8.19 12.70
CA GLU A 28 17.70 8.96 11.82
C GLU A 28 17.18 10.39 11.57
N LEU A 29 15.86 10.56 11.50
CA LEU A 29 15.24 11.88 11.38
C LEU A 29 15.35 12.68 12.68
N GLU A 30 15.20 12.04 13.84
CA GLU A 30 15.41 12.68 15.15
C GLU A 30 16.86 13.14 15.31
N LYS A 31 17.83 12.27 14.99
CA LYS A 31 19.25 12.64 14.99
C LYS A 31 19.55 13.80 14.04
N ALA A 32 18.96 13.81 12.85
CA ALA A 32 19.12 14.91 11.90
C ALA A 32 18.51 16.21 12.44
N PHE A 33 17.38 16.12 13.13
CA PHE A 33 16.73 17.26 13.78
C PHE A 33 17.60 17.83 14.92
N GLU A 34 18.15 16.98 15.78
CA GLU A 34 19.04 17.39 16.88
C GLU A 34 20.33 18.08 16.40
N LEU A 35 20.87 17.65 15.27
CA LEU A 35 22.06 18.25 14.66
C LEU A 35 21.75 19.53 13.86
N SER A 36 20.47 19.85 13.63
CA SER A 36 20.07 20.99 12.83
C SER A 36 20.12 22.29 13.64
N PRO A 37 20.49 23.43 13.01
CA PRO A 37 20.40 24.74 13.66
C PRO A 37 18.97 25.05 14.13
N GLU A 38 18.85 25.86 15.18
CA GLU A 38 17.54 26.32 15.64
C GLU A 38 16.78 27.06 14.53
N GLY A 39 15.50 26.73 14.36
CA GLY A 39 14.67 27.28 13.28
C GLY A 39 14.90 26.67 11.89
N ALA A 40 15.76 25.64 11.76
CA ALA A 40 15.92 24.94 10.49
C ALA A 40 14.61 24.26 10.05
N VAL A 41 14.17 24.59 8.82
CA VAL A 41 12.92 24.07 8.24
C VAL A 41 13.16 22.81 7.40
N TYR A 42 14.39 22.57 6.96
CA TYR A 42 14.75 21.49 6.04
C TYR A 42 15.78 20.55 6.66
N VAL A 43 15.54 19.24 6.50
CA VAL A 43 16.48 18.19 6.92
C VAL A 43 17.75 18.16 6.06
N VAL A 44 17.62 18.54 4.78
CA VAL A 44 18.75 18.59 3.84
C VAL A 44 19.43 19.95 3.95
N ASP A 45 20.75 19.91 4.17
CA ASP A 45 21.61 21.08 4.27
C ASP A 45 21.36 22.09 3.13
N GLU A 46 21.32 23.37 3.48
CA GLU A 46 20.99 24.46 2.57
C GLU A 46 21.89 24.49 1.32
N ARG A 47 23.15 24.06 1.44
CA ARG A 47 24.10 23.98 0.31
C ARG A 47 23.52 23.17 -0.84
N PHE A 48 22.88 22.04 -0.57
CA PHE A 48 22.32 21.19 -1.62
C PHE A 48 21.14 21.85 -2.32
N ARG A 49 20.29 22.55 -1.56
CA ARG A 49 19.14 23.29 -2.11
C ARG A 49 19.58 24.47 -2.97
N LYS A 50 20.56 25.25 -2.49
CA LYS A 50 21.17 26.36 -3.24
C LYS A 50 21.75 25.87 -4.57
N ALA A 51 22.49 24.76 -4.56
CA ALA A 51 23.01 24.16 -5.78
C ALA A 51 21.88 23.68 -6.72
N ALA A 52 20.85 23.05 -6.16
CA ALA A 52 19.71 22.51 -6.92
C ALA A 52 18.82 23.59 -7.56
N ASN A 53 18.85 24.83 -7.07
CA ASN A 53 18.09 25.95 -7.64
C ASN A 53 18.82 26.64 -8.82
N GLY A 54 20.00 26.14 -9.22
CA GLY A 54 20.70 26.63 -10.42
C GLY A 54 20.15 26.05 -11.73
N GLU A 55 20.75 26.47 -12.84
CA GLU A 55 20.32 26.13 -14.23
C GLU A 55 20.14 24.61 -14.48
N ASN A 56 21.02 23.79 -13.91
CA ASN A 56 21.00 22.32 -14.08
C ASN A 56 20.26 21.56 -12.96
N GLY A 57 19.49 22.26 -12.12
CA GLY A 57 18.64 21.62 -11.13
C GLY A 57 19.41 20.77 -10.11
N TRP A 58 18.77 19.69 -9.64
CA TRP A 58 19.33 18.72 -8.70
C TRP A 58 20.63 18.04 -9.16
N LEU A 59 21.01 18.09 -10.44
CA LEU A 59 22.29 17.57 -10.90
C LEU A 59 23.47 18.31 -10.24
N ASN A 60 23.31 19.62 -10.00
CA ASN A 60 24.32 20.45 -9.35
C ASN A 60 24.56 20.08 -7.88
N ALA A 61 23.57 19.49 -7.21
CA ALA A 61 23.71 19.04 -5.82
C ALA A 61 24.71 17.87 -5.67
N ASN A 62 25.11 17.22 -6.77
CA ASN A 62 26.16 16.18 -6.79
C ASN A 62 25.94 15.01 -5.82
N LEU A 63 24.68 14.72 -5.45
CA LEU A 63 24.33 13.68 -4.48
C LEU A 63 24.85 12.29 -4.90
N ARG A 64 24.79 11.98 -6.20
CA ARG A 64 25.30 10.71 -6.76
C ARG A 64 26.80 10.55 -6.52
N THR A 65 27.56 11.63 -6.71
CA THR A 65 29.01 11.62 -6.55
C THR A 65 29.39 11.37 -5.09
N THR A 66 28.73 12.03 -4.16
CA THR A 66 28.94 11.81 -2.72
C THR A 66 28.58 10.38 -2.32
N PHE A 67 27.45 9.86 -2.81
CA PHE A 67 27.05 8.47 -2.58
C PHE A 67 28.14 7.49 -3.04
N GLN A 68 28.62 7.63 -4.28
CA GLN A 68 29.67 6.76 -4.83
C GLN A 68 30.97 6.83 -4.02
N LYS A 69 31.32 7.99 -3.46
CA LYS A 69 32.47 8.13 -2.55
C LYS A 69 32.26 7.32 -1.26
N ILE A 70 31.06 7.35 -0.69
CA ILE A 70 30.73 6.58 0.52
C ILE A 70 30.85 5.07 0.25
N ILE A 71 30.30 4.58 -0.87
CA ILE A 71 30.41 3.17 -1.25
C ILE A 71 31.89 2.75 -1.36
N LYS A 72 32.71 3.54 -2.06
CA LYS A 72 34.15 3.27 -2.19
C LYS A 72 34.87 3.26 -0.85
N LYS A 73 34.53 4.18 0.06
CA LYS A 73 35.09 4.22 1.42
C LYS A 73 34.73 2.98 2.25
N ALA A 74 33.57 2.37 1.98
CA ALA A 74 33.17 1.11 2.59
C ALA A 74 33.85 -0.12 1.95
N GLY A 75 34.76 0.06 0.98
CA GLY A 75 35.45 -1.03 0.29
C GLY A 75 34.61 -1.73 -0.77
N LEU A 76 33.46 -1.17 -1.14
CA LEU A 76 32.53 -1.76 -2.10
C LEU A 76 32.66 -1.13 -3.49
N VAL A 77 32.25 -1.86 -4.52
CA VAL A 77 32.17 -1.36 -5.90
C VAL A 77 30.86 -0.59 -6.09
N PRO A 78 30.89 0.68 -6.54
CA PRO A 78 29.67 1.44 -6.76
C PRO A 78 28.75 0.84 -7.83
N TRP A 79 27.49 0.65 -7.47
CA TRP A 79 26.46 0.19 -8.41
C TRP A 79 26.11 1.26 -9.45
N PRO A 80 25.67 0.86 -10.66
CA PRO A 80 25.04 1.78 -11.59
C PRO A 80 23.72 2.30 -11.02
N ARG A 81 23.39 3.57 -11.30
CA ARG A 81 22.08 4.20 -10.96
C ARG A 81 21.64 4.01 -9.48
N PRO A 82 22.45 4.44 -8.49
CA PRO A 82 22.25 4.11 -7.07
C PRO A 82 20.86 4.48 -6.54
N PHE A 83 20.36 5.70 -6.80
CA PHE A 83 19.04 6.12 -6.30
C PHE A 83 17.87 5.38 -6.95
N GLN A 84 18.00 4.99 -8.22
CA GLN A 84 17.00 4.17 -8.88
C GLN A 84 16.95 2.78 -8.23
N ASN A 85 18.11 2.19 -7.98
CA ASN A 85 18.20 0.85 -7.39
C ASN A 85 17.73 0.84 -5.94
N LEU A 86 18.10 1.83 -5.12
CA LEU A 86 17.57 1.96 -3.76
C LEU A 86 16.04 2.03 -3.74
N ARG A 87 15.46 2.79 -4.68
CA ARG A 87 14.02 2.86 -4.83
C ARG A 87 13.42 1.52 -5.25
N ALA A 88 14.04 0.84 -6.22
CA ALA A 88 13.58 -0.48 -6.68
C ALA A 88 13.61 -1.53 -5.57
N SER A 89 14.70 -1.59 -4.80
CA SER A 89 14.82 -2.48 -3.64
C SER A 89 13.73 -2.18 -2.61
N ARG A 90 13.57 -0.90 -2.24
CA ARG A 90 12.56 -0.53 -1.24
C ARG A 90 11.12 -0.77 -1.71
N GLU A 91 10.85 -0.55 -3.00
CA GLU A 91 9.52 -0.81 -3.57
C GLU A 91 9.21 -2.31 -3.59
N THR A 92 10.20 -3.15 -3.89
CA THR A 92 10.09 -4.62 -3.84
C THR A 92 9.74 -5.10 -2.43
N GLU A 93 10.52 -4.69 -1.43
CA GLU A 93 10.27 -5.02 -0.01
C GLU A 93 8.87 -4.61 0.47
N LEU A 94 8.35 -3.47 -0.01
CA LEU A 94 7.04 -2.98 0.39
C LEU A 94 5.91 -3.77 -0.27
N VAL A 95 6.05 -4.16 -1.54
CA VAL A 95 5.02 -4.93 -2.26
C VAL A 95 4.90 -6.36 -1.72
N GLU A 96 5.97 -6.92 -1.16
CA GLU A 96 5.93 -8.20 -0.44
C GLU A 96 5.08 -8.13 0.83
N ARG A 97 4.95 -6.94 1.44
CA ARG A 97 4.26 -6.74 2.72
C ARG A 97 2.88 -6.11 2.59
N PHE A 98 2.65 -5.35 1.54
CA PHE A 98 1.43 -4.55 1.35
C PHE A 98 0.92 -4.68 -0.09
N PRO A 99 -0.40 -4.55 -0.32
CA PRO A 99 -0.94 -4.57 -1.67
C PRO A 99 -0.30 -3.52 -2.58
N ILE A 100 0.00 -3.90 -3.82
CA ILE A 100 0.75 -3.06 -4.77
C ILE A 100 0.08 -1.69 -5.02
N GLN A 101 -1.25 -1.62 -5.04
CA GLN A 101 -1.97 -0.36 -5.18
C GLN A 101 -1.69 0.61 -4.03
N THR A 102 -1.55 0.07 -2.81
CA THR A 102 -1.22 0.85 -1.62
C THR A 102 0.20 1.39 -1.71
N VAL A 103 1.16 0.53 -2.04
CA VAL A 103 2.58 0.91 -2.16
C VAL A 103 2.78 1.96 -3.25
N THR A 104 2.19 1.75 -4.42
CA THR A 104 2.33 2.67 -5.55
C THR A 104 1.70 4.04 -5.29
N SER A 105 0.61 4.09 -4.49
CA SER A 105 0.03 5.36 -4.01
C SER A 105 1.01 6.14 -3.12
N TRP A 106 1.78 5.46 -2.27
CA TRP A 106 2.78 6.09 -1.41
C TRP A 106 4.00 6.56 -2.20
N LEU A 107 4.46 5.73 -3.15
CA LEU A 107 5.68 5.97 -3.89
C LEU A 107 5.50 6.91 -5.09
N GLY A 108 4.26 7.18 -5.51
CA GLY A 108 3.95 8.12 -6.60
C GLY A 108 4.22 7.54 -7.99
N ASN A 109 3.88 6.26 -8.20
CA ASN A 109 3.91 5.60 -9.50
C ASN A 109 2.62 4.77 -9.70
N SER A 110 2.56 3.98 -10.77
CA SER A 110 1.43 3.07 -11.02
C SER A 110 1.87 1.61 -10.90
N PRO A 111 0.96 0.67 -10.58
CA PRO A 111 1.27 -0.77 -10.53
C PRO A 111 1.96 -1.28 -11.79
N ARG A 112 1.52 -0.82 -12.98
CA ARG A 112 2.15 -1.16 -14.26
C ARG A 112 3.60 -0.68 -14.35
N ILE A 113 3.91 0.51 -13.85
CA ILE A 113 5.27 1.05 -13.84
C ILE A 113 6.14 0.34 -12.80
N ALA A 114 5.57 0.03 -11.63
CA ALA A 114 6.23 -0.75 -10.58
C ALA A 114 6.69 -2.11 -11.12
N MET A 115 5.77 -2.88 -11.71
CA MET A 115 6.05 -4.19 -12.30
C MET A 115 7.07 -4.14 -13.44
N LYS A 116 7.08 -3.07 -14.24
CA LYS A 116 7.98 -2.94 -15.39
C LYS A 116 9.40 -2.52 -15.00
N HIS A 117 9.56 -1.69 -13.96
CA HIS A 117 10.81 -0.95 -13.74
C HIS A 117 11.40 -1.07 -12.35
N TYR A 118 10.65 -1.53 -11.35
CA TYR A 118 11.06 -1.47 -9.95
C TYR A 118 11.01 -2.82 -9.24
N LEU A 119 10.02 -3.68 -9.49
CA LEU A 119 9.94 -4.98 -8.84
C LEU A 119 11.05 -5.92 -9.35
N GLN A 120 11.80 -6.50 -8.41
CA GLN A 120 12.92 -7.39 -8.70
C GLN A 120 12.70 -8.76 -8.06
N THR A 121 13.13 -9.82 -8.76
CA THR A 121 13.29 -11.13 -8.13
C THR A 121 14.58 -11.13 -7.32
N THR A 122 14.50 -11.43 -6.04
CA THR A 122 15.63 -11.56 -5.13
C THR A 122 15.98 -13.04 -4.92
N GLU A 123 17.16 -13.30 -4.38
CA GLU A 123 17.57 -14.65 -3.98
C GLU A 123 16.71 -15.20 -2.84
N THR A 124 16.24 -14.32 -1.94
CA THR A 124 15.30 -14.69 -0.88
C THR A 124 14.00 -15.26 -1.43
N HIS A 125 13.47 -14.74 -2.54
CA HIS A 125 12.31 -15.32 -3.20
C HIS A 125 12.54 -16.76 -3.67
N PHE A 126 13.75 -17.06 -4.15
CA PHE A 126 14.12 -18.41 -4.54
C PHE A 126 14.22 -19.34 -3.33
N GLU A 127 14.93 -18.91 -2.28
CA GLU A 127 15.04 -19.68 -1.04
C GLU A 127 13.69 -19.95 -0.39
N ASP A 128 12.80 -18.96 -0.36
CA ASP A 128 11.47 -19.10 0.23
C ASP A 128 10.60 -20.03 -0.61
N ALA A 129 10.70 -19.98 -1.95
CA ALA A 129 10.02 -20.93 -2.82
C ALA A 129 10.45 -22.39 -2.57
N LEU A 130 11.71 -22.63 -2.20
CA LEU A 130 12.19 -23.97 -1.83
C LEU A 130 11.66 -24.47 -0.49
N LYS A 131 11.25 -23.56 0.42
CA LYS A 131 10.71 -23.91 1.74
C LYS A 131 9.21 -24.20 1.72
N VAL A 132 8.51 -23.91 0.62
CA VAL A 132 7.08 -24.18 0.48
C VAL A 132 6.86 -25.67 0.25
N ASP A 133 6.47 -26.37 1.31
CA ASP A 133 6.04 -27.77 1.21
C ASP A 133 4.66 -27.85 0.51
N PRO A 134 4.50 -28.62 -0.58
CA PRO A 134 3.26 -28.71 -1.32
C PRO A 134 2.06 -29.17 -0.48
N GLU A 135 2.25 -29.92 0.61
CA GLU A 135 1.14 -30.40 1.45
C GLU A 135 0.47 -29.28 2.27
N THR A 136 1.22 -28.28 2.73
CA THR A 136 0.71 -27.20 3.61
C THR A 136 -0.21 -26.22 2.88
N THR A 137 -0.12 -26.13 1.55
CA THR A 137 -0.91 -25.21 0.73
C THR A 137 -2.37 -25.66 0.54
N HIS A 138 -2.62 -26.98 0.63
CA HIS A 138 -3.96 -27.55 0.44
C HIS A 138 -4.88 -27.43 1.66
N TYR A 139 -4.32 -27.30 2.89
CA TYR A 139 -5.13 -27.21 4.11
C TYR A 139 -5.68 -25.79 4.38
N ALA A 140 -4.95 -24.74 4.00
CA ALA A 140 -5.42 -23.35 4.20
C ALA A 140 -6.64 -22.99 3.31
N THR A 141 -6.73 -23.56 2.10
CA THR A 141 -7.85 -23.31 1.17
C THR A 141 -9.14 -24.05 1.57
N GLN A 142 -9.02 -25.19 2.27
CA GLN A 142 -10.16 -25.96 2.75
C GLN A 142 -10.81 -25.35 4.01
N SER A 143 -10.03 -24.69 4.86
CA SER A 143 -10.53 -23.98 6.04
C SER A 143 -11.46 -22.81 5.67
N ALA A 144 -11.07 -21.99 4.68
CA ALA A 144 -11.87 -20.84 4.23
C ALA A 144 -13.19 -21.25 3.53
N SER A 145 -13.19 -22.39 2.83
CA SER A 145 -14.39 -22.94 2.18
C SER A 145 -15.30 -23.71 3.15
N ALA A 146 -14.74 -24.35 4.19
CA ALA A 146 -15.51 -24.94 5.29
C ALA A 146 -16.23 -23.87 6.14
N MET A 147 -15.59 -22.73 6.43
CA MET A 147 -16.19 -21.62 7.17
C MET A 147 -17.38 -20.99 6.43
N ARG A 148 -17.36 -20.96 5.10
CA ARG A 148 -18.48 -20.46 4.26
C ARG A 148 -19.69 -21.40 4.23
N ARG A 149 -19.49 -22.71 4.36
CA ARG A 149 -20.59 -23.70 4.42
C ARG A 149 -21.38 -23.62 5.74
N ASN A 150 -20.71 -23.39 6.86
CA ASN A 150 -21.41 -23.25 8.15
C ASN A 150 -22.30 -22.00 8.22
N ARG A 151 -21.92 -20.89 7.57
CA ARG A 151 -22.75 -19.67 7.55
C ARG A 151 -24.05 -19.84 6.76
N SER A 152 -24.04 -20.66 5.72
CA SER A 152 -25.20 -20.91 4.86
C SER A 152 -26.18 -21.93 5.47
N GLN A 153 -25.71 -22.88 6.29
CA GLN A 153 -26.60 -23.80 7.02
C GLN A 153 -27.36 -23.12 8.17
N VAL A 154 -26.72 -22.18 8.89
CA VAL A 154 -27.36 -21.47 10.01
C VAL A 154 -28.51 -20.54 9.55
N GLU A 155 -28.48 -20.04 8.30
CA GLU A 155 -29.57 -19.23 7.74
C GLU A 155 -30.75 -20.06 7.23
N MET A 156 -30.55 -21.32 6.81
CA MET A 156 -31.63 -22.19 6.31
C MET A 156 -32.47 -22.84 7.42
N ASP A 157 -31.90 -23.07 8.61
CA ASP A 157 -32.61 -23.73 9.72
C ASP A 157 -33.62 -22.83 10.45
N LYS A 158 -33.60 -21.51 10.20
CA LYS A 158 -34.61 -20.58 10.76
C LYS A 158 -35.95 -20.58 10.01
N CYS A 159 -36.08 -21.29 8.88
CA CYS A 159 -37.27 -21.23 8.03
C CYS A 159 -38.16 -22.48 8.03
N LYS A 160 -38.01 -23.43 8.97
CA LYS A 160 -38.89 -24.62 9.00
C LYS A 160 -39.68 -24.80 10.31
N ASN A 161 -40.95 -24.38 10.19
CA ASN A 161 -42.19 -24.84 10.85
C ASN A 161 -42.61 -24.23 12.22
N PRO A 162 -43.91 -23.93 12.39
CA PRO A 162 -44.93 -24.98 12.46
C PRO A 162 -46.21 -24.73 11.62
N GLU A 163 -46.67 -25.81 11.02
CA GLU A 163 -48.03 -26.06 10.51
C GLU A 163 -48.60 -27.18 11.44
N LYS A 164 -49.85 -27.24 11.92
CA LYS A 164 -51.15 -27.09 11.22
C LYS A 164 -52.37 -26.91 12.17
N ASN A 165 -53.39 -26.26 11.60
CA ASN A 165 -54.85 -26.53 11.57
C ASN A 165 -55.76 -26.54 12.83
N SER A 166 -56.85 -25.75 12.75
CA SER A 166 -58.19 -26.29 12.44
C SER A 166 -59.20 -25.20 11.99
N VAL A 167 -60.20 -25.64 11.23
CA VAL A 167 -61.19 -24.88 10.44
C VAL A 167 -62.53 -24.77 11.18
N SER A 168 -63.27 -23.64 11.10
CA SER A 168 -64.74 -23.67 10.83
C SER A 168 -65.38 -22.31 10.47
N ARG A 169 -66.06 -22.30 9.32
CA ARG A 169 -67.32 -21.68 8.86
C ARG A 169 -67.87 -20.37 9.48
N GLY A 170 -68.31 -19.46 8.58
CA GLY A 170 -69.63 -18.82 8.70
C GLY A 170 -69.75 -17.32 8.34
N SER A 171 -70.21 -17.05 7.11
CA SER A 171 -71.02 -15.90 6.62
C SER A 171 -71.24 -14.65 7.49
N SER A 172 -70.90 -13.46 6.97
CA SER A 172 -71.89 -12.43 6.53
C SER A 172 -71.25 -11.05 6.24
N ALA A 173 -71.59 -10.54 5.04
CA ALA A 173 -72.06 -9.17 4.74
C ALA A 173 -71.20 -7.89 4.97
N LEU A 174 -71.14 -7.11 3.87
CA LEU A 174 -71.20 -5.63 3.72
C LEU A 174 -69.91 -4.78 3.49
N LYS A 175 -69.92 -4.17 2.29
CA LYS A 175 -69.61 -2.77 1.88
C LYS A 175 -68.15 -2.27 1.71
N VAL A 176 -67.75 -2.21 0.42
CA VAL A 176 -67.45 -1.02 -0.42
C VAL A 176 -66.86 0.25 0.22
N ALA A 177 -65.68 0.67 -0.28
CA ALA A 177 -65.31 1.97 -0.91
C ALA A 177 -63.77 2.12 -0.84
N GLY A 178 -63.02 2.31 -1.94
CA GLY A 178 -62.63 3.61 -2.51
C GLY A 178 -61.51 4.25 -1.65
N THR A 179 -60.36 4.76 -2.10
CA THR A 179 -59.79 5.28 -3.36
C THR A 179 -58.26 5.37 -3.12
N GLY A 180 -57.36 5.08 -4.06
CA GLY A 180 -56.78 6.06 -4.99
C GLY A 180 -55.96 7.16 -4.28
N PHE A 181 -54.65 7.26 -4.52
CA PHE A 181 -53.99 8.39 -5.21
C PHE A 181 -52.46 8.25 -5.20
N GLU A 182 -51.91 8.55 -6.39
CA GLU A 182 -50.57 9.03 -6.80
C GLU A 182 -49.39 9.01 -5.82
#